data_AF-A0A9N9P081-F1
#
_entry.id   AF-A0A9N9P081-F1
#
_cell.length_a   1.000
_cell.length_b   1.000
_cell.length_c   1.000
_cell.angle_alpha   90.00
_cell.angle_beta   90.00
_cell.angle_gamma   90.00
#
_symmetry.space_group_name_H-M   'P 1'
#
loop_
_entity.id
_entity.type
_entity.pdbx_description
1 polymer ?
#
loop_
_entity_poly.entity_id
_entity_poly.type
_entity_poly.pdbx_seq_one_letter_code
_entity_poly.pdbx_strand_id
1 'polypeptide(L)' 'LMTGHSTATITNNIDKIRQMIGSQVQDTHQKIGGLDIIVEIDESLFGRVKYHRGKPVKGVWVIGGVERTHDRRIF' A
#
# COMPACT_ATOMS: atom_id res chain seq x y z
N LEU A 1 26.47 -6.21 2.40
CA LEU A 1 25.52 -5.43 1.56
C LEU A 1 25.37 -6.17 0.23
N MET A 2 24.16 -6.63 -0.12
CA MET A 2 23.95 -7.54 -1.27
C MET A 2 24.06 -6.87 -2.66
N THR A 3 24.14 -5.54 -2.77
CA THR A 3 24.08 -4.84 -4.07
C THR A 3 25.29 -3.94 -4.40
N GLY A 4 26.31 -3.90 -3.55
CA GLY A 4 27.54 -3.11 -3.82
C GLY A 4 27.39 -1.58 -3.76
N HIS A 5 26.22 -1.04 -3.41
CA HIS A 5 25.97 0.40 -3.28
C HIS A 5 25.97 0.86 -1.83
N SER A 6 26.28 2.14 -1.56
CA SER A 6 26.18 2.69 -0.21
C SER A 6 24.73 2.73 0.27
N THR A 7 24.50 2.62 1.59
CA THR A 7 23.16 2.74 2.20
C THR A 7 22.50 4.07 1.82
N ALA A 8 23.26 5.17 1.79
CA ALA A 8 22.74 6.49 1.40
C ALA A 8 22.24 6.50 -0.06
N THR A 9 22.99 5.85 -0.96
CA THR A 9 22.57 5.69 -2.36
C THR A 9 21.27 4.89 -2.46
N ILE A 10 21.11 3.83 -1.68
CA ILE A 10 19.89 3.01 -1.65
C ILE A 10 18.70 3.83 -1.14
N THR A 11 18.85 4.52 -0.01
CA THR A 11 17.79 5.36 0.56
C THR A 11 17.33 6.44 -0.42
N ASN A 12 18.28 7.15 -1.05
CA ASN A 12 17.94 8.18 -2.03
C ASN A 12 17.17 7.63 -3.24
N ASN A 13 17.50 6.42 -3.71
CA ASN A 13 16.76 5.79 -4.80
C ASN A 13 15.35 5.37 -4.37
N ILE A 14 15.20 4.81 -3.16
CA ILE A 14 13.88 4.47 -2.60
C ILE A 14 13.01 5.73 -2.46
N ASP A 15 13.57 6.85 -1.98
CA ASP A 15 12.83 8.10 -1.83
C ASP A 15 12.36 8.67 -3.17
N LYS A 16 13.18 8.57 -4.22
CA LYS A 16 12.78 8.97 -5.58
C LYS A 16 11.63 8.11 -6.10
N ILE A 17 11.71 6.79 -5.95
CA ILE A 17 10.64 5.86 -6.34
C ILE A 17 9.35 6.20 -5.57
N ARG A 18 9.45 6.46 -4.26
CA ARG A 18 8.30 6.84 -3.43
C ARG A 18 7.62 8.12 -3.92
N GLN A 19 8.40 9.14 -4.28
CA GLN A 19 7.86 10.39 -4.82
C GLN A 19 7.19 10.19 -6.18
N MET A 20 7.80 9.38 -7.06
CA MET A 20 7.23 9.04 -8.36
C MET A 20 5.91 8.29 -8.22
N ILE A 21 5.83 7.28 -7.35
CA ILE A 21 4.58 6.56 -7.11
C ILE A 21 3.53 7.51 -6.53
N GLY A 22 3.91 8.34 -5.56
CA GLY A 22 3.01 9.31 -4.94
C GLY A 22 2.41 10.31 -5.93
N SER A 23 3.13 10.71 -6.98
CA SER A 23 2.59 11.63 -8.00
C SER A 23 1.60 10.96 -8.96
N GLN A 24 1.58 9.62 -9.02
CA GLN A 24 0.65 8.85 -9.86
C GLN A 24 -0.63 8.46 -9.10
N VAL A 25 -0.67 8.60 -7.77
CA VAL A 25 -1.88 8.35 -6.97
C VAL A 25 -2.89 9.45 -7.31
N GLN A 26 -3.92 9.09 -8.05
CA GLN A 26 -5.05 9.97 -8.38
C GLN A 26 -6.13 9.81 -7.29
N ASP A 27 -6.62 10.93 -6.73
CA ASP A 27 -7.80 10.95 -5.86
C ASP A 27 -9.07 10.68 -6.67
N THR A 28 -9.21 9.44 -7.13
CA THR A 28 -10.33 9.03 -7.97
C THR A 28 -11.49 8.61 -7.06
N HIS A 29 -12.61 9.31 -7.15
CA HIS A 29 -13.84 8.93 -6.45
C HIS A 29 -14.56 7.82 -7.23
N GLN A 30 -13.97 6.62 -7.23
CA GLN A 30 -14.57 5.45 -7.88
C GLN A 30 -15.52 4.73 -6.92
N LYS A 31 -16.70 4.33 -7.42
CA LYS A 31 -17.59 3.45 -6.67
C LYS A 31 -16.94 2.07 -6.53
N ILE A 32 -16.90 1.56 -5.30
CA ILE A 32 -16.51 0.20 -4.96
C ILE A 32 -17.75 -0.69 -5.10
N GLY A 33 -17.68 -1.70 -5.97
CA GLY A 33 -18.78 -2.63 -6.21
C GLY A 33 -20.00 -2.05 -6.95
N GLY A 34 -21.14 -2.72 -6.80
CA GLY A 34 -22.37 -2.47 -7.56
C GLY A 34 -23.45 -3.52 -7.26
N LEU A 35 -24.58 -3.46 -7.96
CA LEU A 35 -25.61 -4.50 -7.84
C LEU A 35 -25.02 -5.85 -8.27
N ASP A 36 -25.21 -6.88 -7.46
CA ASP A 36 -24.70 -8.24 -7.65
C ASP A 36 -23.17 -8.37 -7.77
N ILE A 37 -22.41 -7.34 -7.34
CA ILE A 37 -20.94 -7.40 -7.28
C ILE A 37 -20.51 -7.61 -5.83
N ILE A 38 -19.88 -8.76 -5.58
CA ILE A 38 -19.23 -9.04 -4.30
C ILE A 38 -17.80 -8.48 -4.36
N VAL A 39 -17.42 -7.70 -3.35
CA VAL A 39 -16.06 -7.18 -3.20
C VAL A 39 -15.43 -7.83 -1.97
N GLU A 40 -14.24 -8.41 -2.15
CA GLU A 40 -13.38 -8.81 -1.04
C GLU A 40 -12.59 -7.59 -0.59
N ILE A 41 -12.65 -7.29 0.71
CA ILE A 41 -11.92 -6.18 1.31
C ILE A 41 -10.93 -6.76 2.31
N ASP A 42 -9.67 -6.37 2.19
CA ASP A 42 -8.62 -6.69 3.15
C ASP A 42 -8.12 -5.42 3.83
N GLU A 43 -7.90 -5.50 5.15
CA GLU A 43 -7.44 -4.40 5.97
C GLU A 43 -6.06 -4.70 6.56
N SER A 44 -5.11 -3.83 6.27
CA SER A 44 -3.75 -3.93 6.78
C SER A 44 -3.38 -2.69 7.58
N LEU A 45 -3.05 -2.87 8.87
CA LEU A 45 -2.55 -1.80 9.74
C LEU A 45 -1.02 -1.69 9.63
N PHE A 46 -0.56 -0.67 8.91
CA PHE A 46 0.87 -0.37 8.77
C PHE A 46 1.31 0.61 9.85
N GLY A 47 2.08 0.12 10.82
CA GLY A 47 2.62 0.95 11.90
C GLY A 47 4.00 0.49 12.31
N ARG A 48 4.77 1.41 12.90
CA ARG A 48 6.07 1.03 13.48
C ARG A 48 5.81 0.26 14.77
N VAL A 49 6.36 -0.94 14.86
CA VAL A 49 6.34 -1.69 16.11
C VAL A 49 7.38 -1.08 17.05
N LYS A 50 6.98 -0.72 18.27
CA LYS A 50 7.92 -0.19 19.27
C LYS A 50 8.98 -1.25 19.56
N TYR A 51 10.25 -0.92 19.36
CA TYR A 51 11.38 -1.84 19.53
C TYR A 51 11.30 -3.17 18.74
N HIS A 52 10.54 -3.20 17.63
CA HIS A 52 10.28 -4.42 16.86
C HIS A 52 9.67 -5.58 17.69
N ARG A 53 9.02 -5.27 18.82
CA ARG A 53 8.36 -6.25 19.69
C ARG A 53 6.95 -5.80 20.07
N GLY A 54 5.99 -6.72 20.02
CA GLY A 54 4.61 -6.49 20.43
C GLY A 54 3.70 -5.93 19.33
N LYS A 55 2.54 -5.39 19.72
CA LYS A 55 1.52 -4.84 18.81
C LYS A 55 2.04 -3.58 18.11
N PRO A 56 1.79 -3.38 16.79
CA PRO A 56 2.09 -2.13 16.10
C PRO A 56 1.44 -0.94 16.84
N VAL A 57 2.23 0.10 17.12
CA VAL A 57 1.71 1.34 17.71
C VAL A 57 1.30 2.26 16.56
N LYS A 58 0.19 2.99 16.73
CA LYS A 58 -0.33 4.08 15.87
C LYS A 58 0.21 4.05 14.43
N GLY A 59 -0.56 3.44 13.54
CA GLY A 59 -0.24 3.29 12.13
C GLY A 59 -1.30 3.88 11.21
N VAL A 60 -1.07 3.70 9.91
CA VAL A 60 -2.04 4.00 8.86
C VAL A 60 -2.76 2.71 8.51
N TRP A 61 -4.09 2.75 8.45
CA TRP A 61 -4.88 1.68 7.85
C TRP A 61 -4.79 1.81 6.33
N VAL A 62 -4.38 0.74 5.68
CA VAL A 62 -4.49 0.59 4.23
C VAL A 62 -5.55 -0.46 4.01
N ILE A 63 -6.55 -0.10 3.22
CA ILE A 63 -7.65 -0.97 2.86
C ILE A 63 -7.50 -1.24 1.36
N GLY A 64 -7.40 -2.51 1.00
CA GLY A 64 -7.40 -2.95 -0.39
C GLY A 64 -8.70 -3.67 -0.71
N GLY A 65 -9.21 -3.49 -1.92
CA GLY A 65 -10.42 -4.18 -2.37
C GLY A 65 -10.21 -4.90 -3.70
N VAL A 66 -10.83 -6.07 -3.89
CA VAL A 66 -10.93 -6.72 -5.20
C VAL A 66 -12.35 -7.23 -5.47
N GLU A 67 -12.88 -6.92 -6.65
CA GLU A 67 -14.19 -7.45 -7.06
C GLU A 67 -14.08 -8.93 -7.44
N ARG A 68 -15.04 -9.75 -7.00
CA ARG A 68 -15.20 -11.15 -7.43
C ARG A 68 -15.88 -11.24 -8.80
N THR A 69 -15.31 -10.53 -9.78
CA THR A 69 -15.73 -10.52 -11.18
C THR A 69 -14.62 -11.12 -12.05
N HIS A 70 -14.91 -11.34 -13.34
CA HIS A 70 -13.87 -11.79 -14.27
C HIS A 70 -12.73 -10.76 -14.41
N ASP A 71 -13.08 -9.48 -14.37
CA ASP A 71 -12.14 -8.36 -14.56
C ASP A 71 -11.27 -8.08 -13.32
N ARG A 72 -11.67 -8.58 -12.13
CA ARG A 72 -10.93 -8.46 -10.86
C ARG A 72 -10.44 -7.04 -10.58
N ARG A 73 -11.33 -6.06 -10.69
CA ARG A 73 -10.98 -4.67 -10.45
C ARG A 73 -10.49 -4.48 -9.01
N ILE A 74 -9.39 -3.73 -8.86
CA ILE A 74 -8.69 -3.49 -7.60
C ILE A 74 -8.90 -2.04 -7.17
N PHE A 75 -9.00 -1.83 -5.86
CA PHE A 75 -9.14 -0.55 -5.18
C PHE A 75 -8.06 -0.36 -4.14
#